data_AF-A0A8G1J432-F1
#
_entry.id   AF-A0A8G1J432-F1
#
_cell.length_a   1.000
_cell.length_b   1.000
_cell.length_c   1.000
_cell.angle_alpha   90.00
_cell.angle_beta   90.00
_cell.angle_gamma   90.00
#
_symmetry.space_group_name_H-M   'P 1'
#
loop_
_entity.id
_entity.type
_entity.pdbx_description
1 polymer ?
#
loop_
_entity_poly.entity_id
_entity_poly.type
_entity_poly.pdbx_seq_one_letter_code
_entity_poly.pdbx_strand_id
1 'polypeptide(L)'
;MDEPTPEPVPRTPVITVEAALPERHTAAGWTAPVGRTDRTAAPEVRCPHQVPFGSLRPRGRLLLVGAVVACSASSLVVVVGVLAGLLLFLFGVLDADHFAAFLGLLLIAGAALQAVGNIALLRTWFRLHRPSDTMIVSGFLGFLASLSGMVLFTLRSEQYGLLVITLPAAVVTWALWSCRRVLYDRRSCQAHPEFPPAVLAMVRT
;
A
#
# COMPACT_ATOMS: atom_id res chain seq x y z
N MET A 1 -38.16 52.48 -37.31
CA MET A 1 -37.89 51.07 -36.99
C MET A 1 -36.57 51.09 -36.26
N ASP A 2 -36.63 51.11 -34.94
CA ASP A 2 -35.46 51.28 -34.08
C ASP A 2 -34.81 49.92 -33.84
N GLU A 3 -33.54 49.83 -34.22
CA GLU A 3 -32.72 48.63 -34.10
C GLU A 3 -32.31 48.48 -32.62
N PRO A 4 -32.59 47.34 -31.95
CA PRO A 4 -32.28 47.19 -30.54
C PRO A 4 -30.78 47.12 -30.31
N THR A 5 -30.26 48.05 -29.50
CA THR A 5 -28.86 48.11 -29.08
C THR A 5 -28.49 46.84 -28.30
N PRO A 6 -27.44 46.10 -28.72
CA PRO A 6 -27.06 44.86 -28.06
C PRO A 6 -26.56 45.10 -26.64
N GLU A 7 -27.13 44.35 -25.70
CA GLU A 7 -26.79 44.38 -24.27
C GLU A 7 -25.38 43.78 -24.06
N PRO A 8 -24.48 44.45 -23.31
CA PRO A 8 -23.12 43.97 -23.11
C PRO A 8 -23.09 42.72 -22.23
N VAL A 9 -22.60 41.61 -22.80
CA VAL A 9 -22.43 40.33 -22.11
C VAL A 9 -21.40 40.49 -20.96
N PRO A 10 -21.77 40.17 -19.70
CA PRO A 10 -20.84 40.22 -18.58
C PRO A 10 -19.71 39.21 -18.77
N ARG A 11 -18.48 39.70 -18.95
CA ARG A 11 -17.29 38.84 -19.02
C ARG A 11 -16.97 38.36 -17.61
N THR A 12 -17.14 37.06 -17.38
CA THR A 12 -16.67 36.39 -16.16
C THR A 12 -15.14 36.50 -16.11
N PRO A 13 -14.56 36.99 -15.01
CA PRO A 13 -13.10 37.10 -14.91
C PRO A 13 -12.49 35.69 -14.90
N VAL A 14 -11.80 35.34 -15.98
CA VAL A 14 -10.99 34.12 -16.05
C VAL A 14 -9.68 34.41 -15.32
N ILE A 15 -9.55 33.91 -14.09
CA ILE A 15 -8.29 33.96 -13.34
C ILE A 15 -7.39 32.86 -13.91
N THR A 16 -6.50 33.23 -14.83
CA THR A 16 -5.39 32.38 -15.26
C THR A 16 -4.28 32.44 -14.22
N VAL A 17 -4.13 31.37 -13.43
CA VAL A 17 -2.97 31.20 -12.55
C VAL A 17 -1.81 30.70 -13.40
N GLU A 18 -0.87 31.59 -13.73
CA GLU A 18 0.41 31.18 -14.30
C GLU A 18 1.22 30.40 -13.26
N ALA A 19 1.71 29.23 -13.66
CA ALA A 19 2.62 28.45 -12.83
C ALA A 19 3.98 29.17 -12.77
N ALA A 20 4.36 29.63 -11.58
CA ALA A 20 5.68 30.22 -11.35
C ALA A 20 6.78 29.21 -11.71
N LEU A 21 7.69 29.61 -12.61
CA LEU A 21 8.91 28.87 -12.92
C LEU A 21 9.78 28.76 -11.66
N PRO A 22 10.43 27.60 -11.41
CA PRO A 22 11.29 27.44 -10.25
C PRO A 22 12.54 28.33 -10.38
N GLU A 23 12.66 29.31 -9.48
CA GLU A 23 13.89 30.10 -9.32
C GLU A 23 15.05 29.19 -8.91
N ARG A 24 16.11 29.20 -9.72
CA ARG A 24 17.41 28.61 -9.36
C ARG A 24 18.08 29.50 -8.31
N HIS A 25 18.01 29.10 -7.05
CA HIS A 25 18.84 29.71 -6.01
C HIS A 25 20.17 28.98 -5.86
N THR A 26 21.24 29.71 -6.21
CA THR A 26 22.62 29.47 -5.81
C THR A 26 22.80 29.62 -4.30
N ALA A 27 23.62 28.76 -3.72
CA ALA A 27 23.87 28.63 -2.29
C ALA A 27 24.54 29.85 -1.63
N ALA A 28 24.12 30.17 -0.39
CA ALA A 28 24.96 30.41 0.80
C ALA A 28 24.22 31.30 1.81
N GLY A 29 24.08 30.82 3.05
CA GLY A 29 23.55 31.59 4.18
C GLY A 29 22.44 30.86 4.91
N TRP A 30 22.80 30.13 5.96
CA TRP A 30 21.83 29.53 6.88
C TRP A 30 21.30 30.65 7.79
N THR A 31 20.22 31.30 7.35
CA THR A 31 19.38 32.14 8.20
C THR A 31 18.34 31.25 8.87
N ALA A 32 18.19 31.41 10.19
CA ALA A 32 17.19 30.70 10.99
C ALA A 32 15.78 30.86 10.35
N PRO A 33 14.92 29.82 10.40
CA PRO A 33 13.61 29.88 9.76
C PRO A 33 12.72 30.92 10.45
N VAL A 34 12.69 32.12 9.90
CA VAL A 34 11.73 33.17 10.24
C VAL A 34 10.38 32.75 9.67
N GLY A 35 9.38 32.67 10.54
CA GLY A 35 7.97 32.67 10.17
C GLY A 35 7.52 31.42 9.41
N ARG A 36 7.11 30.39 10.17
CA ARG A 36 6.03 29.51 9.72
C ARG A 36 4.81 30.40 9.55
N THR A 37 4.65 31.00 8.37
CA THR A 37 3.36 31.55 7.97
C THR A 37 2.37 30.41 8.14
N ASP A 38 1.30 30.68 8.88
CA ASP A 38 0.08 29.88 8.89
C ASP A 38 -0.40 29.81 7.44
N ARG A 39 0.21 28.90 6.67
CA ARG A 39 -0.42 28.29 5.52
C ARG A 39 -1.57 27.54 6.14
N THR A 40 -2.69 28.24 6.31
CA THR A 40 -4.01 27.67 6.58
C THR A 40 -4.08 26.40 5.77
N ALA A 41 -3.85 25.27 6.44
CA ALA A 41 -3.82 23.99 5.78
C ALA A 41 -5.20 23.88 5.16
N ALA A 42 -5.28 24.00 3.83
CA ALA A 42 -6.53 23.85 3.12
C ALA A 42 -7.19 22.60 3.71
N PRO A 43 -8.47 22.70 4.16
CA PRO A 43 -9.09 21.63 4.93
C PRO A 43 -8.85 20.32 4.20
N GLU A 44 -8.14 19.41 4.85
CA GLU A 44 -7.72 18.15 4.24
C GLU A 44 -9.01 17.43 3.84
N VAL A 45 -9.36 17.47 2.55
CA VAL A 45 -10.62 16.93 2.05
C VAL A 45 -10.58 15.44 2.34
N ARG A 46 -11.22 15.02 3.44
CA ARG A 46 -11.24 13.63 3.86
C ARG A 46 -11.91 12.83 2.75
N CYS A 47 -11.23 11.79 2.29
CA CYS A 47 -11.80 10.90 1.30
C CYS A 47 -13.09 10.27 1.85
N PRO A 48 -14.19 10.26 1.08
CA PRO A 48 -15.47 9.71 1.53
C PRO A 48 -15.41 8.20 1.84
N HIS A 49 -14.40 7.49 1.34
CA HIS A 49 -14.26 6.04 1.51
C HIS A 49 -13.55 5.61 2.81
N GLN A 50 -13.52 6.48 3.83
CA GLN A 50 -13.06 6.13 5.16
C GLN A 50 -14.20 5.52 5.97
N VAL A 51 -14.09 4.23 6.29
CA VAL A 51 -15.10 3.50 7.05
C VAL A 51 -14.60 3.27 8.47
N PRO A 52 -15.19 3.93 9.49
CA PRO A 52 -14.82 3.67 10.88
C PRO A 52 -15.24 2.25 11.28
N PHE A 53 -14.44 1.58 12.11
CA PHE A 53 -14.70 0.21 12.55
C PHE A 53 -16.13 0.01 13.11
N GLY A 54 -16.64 1.00 13.86
CA GLY A 54 -17.98 0.97 14.43
C GLY A 54 -19.11 0.83 13.40
N SER A 55 -18.91 1.36 12.20
CA SER A 55 -19.88 1.30 11.10
C SER A 55 -19.92 -0.04 10.37
N LEU A 56 -18.97 -0.95 10.62
CA LEU A 56 -18.98 -2.28 9.98
C LEU A 56 -20.07 -3.18 10.57
N ARG A 57 -20.77 -3.92 9.70
CA ARG A 57 -21.63 -5.05 10.07
C ARG A 57 -20.79 -6.21 10.61
N PRO A 58 -21.37 -7.19 11.35
CA PRO A 58 -20.60 -8.32 11.91
C PRO A 58 -19.73 -9.07 10.89
N ARG A 59 -20.25 -9.31 9.68
CA ARG A 59 -19.48 -9.92 8.58
C ARG A 59 -18.28 -9.06 8.16
N GLY A 60 -18.47 -7.75 8.02
CA GLY A 60 -17.39 -6.81 7.70
C GLY A 60 -16.33 -6.73 8.81
N ARG A 61 -16.76 -6.77 10.08
CA ARG A 61 -15.84 -6.83 11.24
C ARG A 61 -15.02 -8.10 11.22
N LEU A 62 -15.62 -9.26 10.94
CA LEU A 62 -14.93 -10.53 10.85
C LEU A 62 -13.86 -10.52 9.75
N LEU A 63 -14.19 -9.97 8.57
CA LEU A 63 -13.24 -9.83 7.46
C LEU A 63 -12.07 -8.91 7.83
N LEU A 64 -12.33 -7.78 8.49
CA LEU A 64 -11.27 -6.90 8.96
C LEU A 64 -10.39 -7.58 9.99
N VAL A 65 -10.97 -8.23 11.00
CA VAL A 65 -10.21 -8.96 12.03
C VAL A 65 -9.36 -10.06 11.38
N GLY A 66 -9.94 -10.83 10.45
CA GLY A 66 -9.20 -11.85 9.70
C GLY A 66 -8.03 -11.26 8.90
N ALA A 67 -8.22 -10.10 8.26
CA ALA A 67 -7.15 -9.40 7.56
C ALA A 67 -6.07 -8.88 8.51
N VAL A 68 -6.44 -8.37 9.69
CA VAL A 68 -5.47 -7.95 10.71
C VAL A 68 -4.66 -9.16 11.20
N VAL A 69 -5.31 -10.28 11.51
CA VAL A 69 -4.63 -11.52 11.93
C VAL A 69 -3.68 -12.01 10.83
N ALA A 70 -4.12 -12.04 9.57
CA ALA A 70 -3.28 -12.43 8.44
C ALA A 70 -2.09 -11.49 8.24
N CYS A 71 -2.29 -10.17 8.34
CA CYS A 71 -1.22 -9.18 8.30
C CYS A 71 -0.22 -9.36 9.44
N SER A 72 -0.69 -9.57 10.67
CA SER A 72 0.16 -9.79 11.84
C SER A 72 0.98 -11.07 11.70
N ALA A 73 0.34 -12.17 11.31
CA ALA A 73 1.03 -13.44 11.05
C ALA A 73 2.06 -13.29 9.92
N SER A 74 1.68 -12.66 8.80
CA SER A 74 2.59 -12.36 7.68
C SER A 74 3.76 -11.48 8.12
N SER A 75 3.53 -10.50 9.01
CA SER A 75 4.59 -9.61 9.50
C SER A 75 5.58 -10.35 10.40
N LEU A 76 5.10 -11.30 11.21
CA LEU A 76 5.98 -12.20 11.97
C LEU A 76 6.84 -13.05 11.04
N VAL A 77 6.25 -13.58 9.96
CA VAL A 77 6.98 -14.34 8.92
C VAL A 77 8.03 -13.48 8.24
N VAL A 78 7.74 -12.21 7.95
CA VAL A 78 8.72 -11.26 7.41
C VAL A 78 9.89 -11.08 8.36
N VAL A 79 9.64 -10.85 9.65
CA VAL A 79 10.72 -10.68 10.65
C VAL A 79 11.58 -11.95 10.77
N VAL A 80 10.94 -13.11 10.89
CA VAL A 80 11.65 -14.40 10.96
C VAL A 80 12.42 -14.67 9.69
N GLY A 81 11.84 -14.40 8.51
CA GLY A 81 12.49 -14.58 7.21
C GLY A 81 13.70 -13.67 7.02
N VAL A 82 13.66 -12.42 7.48
CA VAL A 82 14.82 -11.52 7.48
C VAL A 82 15.91 -12.05 8.41
N LEU A 83 15.58 -12.43 9.65
CA LEU A 83 16.56 -12.94 10.60
C LEU A 83 17.22 -14.24 10.12
N ALA A 84 16.41 -15.22 9.71
CA ALA A 84 16.90 -16.48 9.17
C ALA A 84 17.71 -16.27 7.88
N GLY A 85 17.22 -15.38 7.00
CA GLY A 85 17.91 -15.04 5.75
C GLY A 85 19.26 -14.38 5.99
N LEU A 86 19.36 -13.45 6.95
CA LEU A 86 20.62 -12.82 7.34
C LEU A 86 21.62 -13.83 7.92
N LEU A 87 21.16 -14.76 8.77
CA LEU A 87 22.03 -15.80 9.33
C LEU A 87 22.52 -16.75 8.23
N LEU A 88 21.64 -17.24 7.36
CA LEU A 88 22.00 -18.10 6.24
C LEU A 88 22.96 -17.40 5.27
N PHE A 89 22.73 -16.11 5.00
CA PHE A 89 23.62 -15.32 4.17
C PHE A 89 25.01 -15.18 4.80
N LEU A 90 25.06 -14.77 6.07
CA LEU A 90 26.31 -14.56 6.79
C LEU A 90 27.14 -15.84 6.89
N PHE A 91 26.55 -16.93 7.38
CA PHE A 91 27.25 -18.22 7.50
C PHE A 91 27.59 -18.80 6.13
N GLY A 92 26.71 -18.67 5.13
CA GLY A 92 26.99 -19.10 3.76
C GLY A 92 28.21 -18.38 3.16
N VAL A 93 28.38 -17.08 3.42
CA VAL A 93 29.56 -16.33 3.00
C VAL A 93 30.81 -16.75 3.78
N LEU A 94 30.70 -16.92 5.10
CA LEU A 94 31.84 -17.31 5.97
C LEU A 94 32.38 -18.71 5.64
N ASP A 95 31.49 -19.67 5.38
CA ASP A 95 31.84 -21.07 5.09
C ASP A 95 32.03 -21.36 3.59
N ALA A 96 31.94 -20.32 2.74
CA ALA A 96 31.90 -20.44 1.28
C ALA A 96 30.78 -21.36 0.73
N ASP A 97 29.71 -21.59 1.49
CA ASP A 97 28.49 -22.26 1.02
C ASP A 97 27.62 -21.27 0.22
N HIS A 98 27.83 -21.25 -1.09
CA HIS A 98 27.13 -20.37 -2.02
C HIS A 98 25.62 -20.63 -2.06
N PHE A 99 25.20 -21.87 -1.79
CA PHE A 99 23.79 -22.23 -1.77
C PHE A 99 23.10 -21.63 -0.54
N ALA A 100 23.71 -21.74 0.64
CA ALA A 100 23.21 -21.08 1.85
C ALA A 100 23.18 -19.56 1.70
N ALA A 101 24.20 -18.97 1.10
CA ALA A 101 24.24 -17.53 0.82
C ALA A 101 23.09 -17.09 -0.12
N PHE A 102 22.89 -17.81 -1.22
CA PHE A 102 21.79 -17.55 -2.16
C PHE A 102 20.42 -17.70 -1.48
N LEU A 103 20.24 -18.76 -0.69
CA LEU A 103 19.00 -19.00 0.06
C LEU A 103 18.71 -17.85 1.04
N GLY A 104 19.74 -17.37 1.72
CA GLY A 104 19.65 -16.22 2.61
C GLY A 104 19.19 -14.95 1.89
N LEU A 105 19.80 -14.63 0.75
CA LEU A 105 19.40 -13.50 -0.10
C LEU A 105 17.96 -13.61 -0.59
N LEU A 106 17.55 -14.81 -1.02
CA LEU A 106 16.19 -15.05 -1.52
C LEU A 106 15.14 -14.83 -0.42
N LEU A 107 15.40 -15.27 0.81
CA LEU A 107 14.52 -15.04 1.96
C LEU A 107 14.45 -13.55 2.35
N ILE A 108 15.58 -12.84 2.35
CA ILE A 108 15.63 -11.39 2.63
C ILE A 108 14.84 -10.61 1.57
N ALA A 109 15.09 -10.88 0.29
CA ALA A 109 14.40 -10.22 -0.82
C ALA A 109 12.88 -10.50 -0.79
N GLY A 110 12.50 -11.75 -0.56
CA GLY A 110 11.10 -12.15 -0.39
C GLY A 110 10.42 -11.42 0.76
N ALA A 111 11.07 -11.36 1.93
CA ALA A 111 10.54 -10.68 3.10
C ALA A 111 10.39 -9.16 2.89
N ALA A 112 11.37 -8.50 2.26
CA ALA A 112 11.31 -7.07 1.95
C ALA A 112 10.14 -6.73 1.00
N LEU A 113 9.97 -7.52 -0.06
CA LEU A 113 8.85 -7.36 -1.00
C LEU A 113 7.50 -7.69 -0.34
N GLN A 114 7.44 -8.72 0.49
CA GLN A 114 6.24 -9.08 1.24
C GLN A 114 5.80 -7.98 2.21
N ALA A 115 6.74 -7.26 2.82
CA ALA A 115 6.44 -6.10 3.66
C ALA A 115 5.67 -5.02 2.90
N VAL A 116 5.97 -4.79 1.61
CA VAL A 116 5.22 -3.89 0.74
C VAL A 116 3.76 -4.35 0.60
N GLY A 117 3.54 -5.65 0.43
CA GLY A 117 2.20 -6.25 0.38
C GLY A 117 1.41 -6.04 1.69
N ASN A 118 2.05 -6.27 2.85
CA ASN A 118 1.42 -6.04 4.15
C ASN A 118 1.03 -4.56 4.35
N ILE A 119 1.92 -3.63 4.01
CA ILE A 119 1.66 -2.18 4.06
C ILE A 119 0.52 -1.80 3.11
N ALA A 120 0.50 -2.36 1.90
CA ALA A 120 -0.56 -2.12 0.93
C ALA A 120 -1.91 -2.57 1.46
N LEU A 121 -1.99 -3.76 2.06
CA LEU A 121 -3.24 -4.30 2.58
C LEU A 121 -3.77 -3.44 3.74
N LEU A 122 -2.91 -3.04 4.67
CA LEU A 122 -3.28 -2.12 5.75
C LEU A 122 -3.78 -0.78 5.20
N ARG A 123 -3.07 -0.19 4.23
CA ARG A 123 -3.49 1.06 3.58
C ARG A 123 -4.85 0.92 2.90
N THR A 124 -5.09 -0.18 2.20
CA THR A 124 -6.38 -0.49 1.54
C THR A 124 -7.51 -0.69 2.55
N TRP A 125 -7.22 -1.21 3.75
CA TRP A 125 -8.23 -1.31 4.81
C TRP A 125 -8.55 0.03 5.46
N PHE A 126 -7.55 0.87 5.69
CA PHE A 126 -7.77 2.21 6.26
C PHE A 126 -8.37 3.19 5.25
N ARG A 127 -8.13 2.97 3.96
CA ARG A 127 -8.65 3.76 2.85
C ARG A 127 -9.12 2.77 1.79
N LEU A 128 -10.43 2.55 1.69
CA LEU A 128 -11.05 1.55 0.80
C LEU A 128 -10.91 1.90 -0.69
N HIS A 129 -9.66 1.99 -1.13
CA HIS A 129 -9.24 2.25 -2.49
C HIS A 129 -8.59 1.02 -3.07
N ARG A 130 -8.76 0.88 -4.38
CA ARG A 130 -8.07 -0.11 -5.18
C ARG A 130 -6.55 -0.05 -4.94
N PRO A 131 -5.91 -1.15 -4.53
CA PRO A 131 -4.45 -1.19 -4.43
C PRO A 131 -3.81 -1.02 -5.82
N SER A 132 -2.66 -0.33 -5.87
CA SER A 132 -1.93 -0.12 -7.11
C SER A 132 -1.36 -1.44 -7.64
N ASP A 133 -1.18 -1.53 -8.97
CA ASP A 133 -0.58 -2.71 -9.60
C ASP A 133 0.81 -3.02 -9.04
N THR A 134 1.61 -1.98 -8.81
CA THR A 134 2.94 -2.12 -8.21
C THR A 134 2.89 -2.80 -6.84
N MET A 135 1.95 -2.45 -5.97
CA MET A 135 1.82 -3.05 -4.65
C MET A 135 1.46 -4.54 -4.72
N ILE A 136 0.58 -4.90 -5.65
CA ILE A 136 0.12 -6.29 -5.83
C ILE A 136 1.24 -7.14 -6.43
N VAL A 137 1.90 -6.65 -7.47
CA VAL A 137 3.03 -7.34 -8.11
C VAL A 137 4.17 -7.50 -7.11
N SER A 138 4.53 -6.46 -6.35
CA SER A 138 5.56 -6.58 -5.31
C SER A 138 5.19 -7.61 -4.24
N GLY A 139 3.95 -7.58 -3.72
CA GLY A 139 3.49 -8.58 -2.75
C GLY A 139 3.51 -10.01 -3.31
N PHE A 140 3.08 -10.19 -4.55
CA PHE A 140 3.09 -11.49 -5.23
C PHE A 140 4.51 -12.02 -5.47
N LEU A 141 5.43 -11.16 -5.94
CA LEU A 141 6.84 -11.53 -6.10
C LEU A 141 7.50 -11.84 -4.76
N GLY A 142 7.18 -11.07 -3.70
CA GLY A 142 7.62 -11.36 -2.34
C GLY A 142 7.18 -12.73 -1.86
N PHE A 143 5.90 -13.06 -2.04
CA PHE A 143 5.35 -14.38 -1.74
C PHE A 143 6.07 -15.49 -2.52
N LEU A 144 6.25 -15.35 -3.84
CA LEU A 144 6.93 -16.36 -4.65
C LEU A 144 8.39 -16.56 -4.24
N ALA A 145 9.12 -15.48 -3.94
CA ALA A 145 10.49 -15.55 -3.47
C ALA A 145 10.59 -16.24 -2.10
N SER A 146 9.74 -15.87 -1.13
CA SER A 146 9.68 -16.52 0.18
C SER A 146 9.27 -17.99 0.08
N LEU A 147 8.30 -18.33 -0.77
CA LEU A 147 7.89 -19.71 -1.02
C LEU A 147 9.04 -20.53 -1.63
N SER A 148 9.69 -19.99 -2.65
CA SER A 148 10.83 -20.65 -3.30
C SER A 148 11.98 -20.87 -2.32
N GLY A 149 12.31 -19.87 -1.50
CA GLY A 149 13.28 -19.99 -0.43
C GLY A 149 12.90 -21.06 0.59
N MET A 150 11.64 -21.10 1.03
CA MET A 150 11.20 -22.13 1.98
C MET A 150 11.17 -23.55 1.36
N VAL A 151 10.82 -23.70 0.09
CA VAL A 151 10.93 -24.98 -0.62
C VAL A 151 12.37 -25.46 -0.65
N LEU A 152 13.31 -24.61 -1.06
CA LEU A 152 14.73 -24.94 -1.08
C LEU A 152 15.28 -25.26 0.33
N PHE A 153 14.86 -24.50 1.34
CA PHE A 153 15.26 -24.74 2.74
C PHE A 153 14.76 -26.11 3.22
N THR A 154 13.48 -26.40 3.02
CA THR A 154 12.85 -27.65 3.50
C THR A 154 13.34 -28.88 2.75
N LEU A 155 13.68 -28.76 1.47
CA LEU A 155 14.35 -29.82 0.72
C LEU A 155 15.74 -30.14 1.29
N ARG A 156 16.46 -29.12 1.79
CA ARG A 156 17.79 -29.31 2.37
C ARG A 156 17.74 -29.81 3.82
N SER A 157 16.78 -29.35 4.62
CA SER A 157 16.68 -29.67 6.05
C SER A 157 15.77 -30.84 6.39
N GLU A 158 15.04 -31.37 5.40
CA GLU A 158 14.00 -32.40 5.55
C GLU A 158 12.82 -31.96 6.46
N GLN A 159 12.65 -30.66 6.70
CA GLN A 159 11.62 -30.09 7.58
C GLN A 159 10.40 -29.57 6.80
N TYR A 160 9.71 -30.45 6.05
CA TYR A 160 8.60 -30.06 5.15
C TYR A 160 7.45 -29.29 5.82
N GLY A 161 7.23 -29.48 7.12
CA GLY A 161 6.20 -28.76 7.88
C GLY A 161 6.38 -27.24 7.88
N LEU A 162 7.59 -26.73 7.67
CA LEU A 162 7.87 -25.29 7.64
C LEU A 162 7.26 -24.57 6.44
N LEU A 163 6.84 -25.28 5.39
CA LEU A 163 6.15 -24.68 4.24
C LEU A 163 4.85 -23.96 4.65
N VAL A 164 4.19 -24.44 5.70
CA VAL A 164 2.94 -23.85 6.24
C VAL A 164 3.14 -22.39 6.70
N ILE A 165 4.38 -22.02 7.06
CA ILE A 165 4.74 -20.65 7.47
C ILE A 165 4.55 -19.64 6.33
N THR A 166 4.49 -20.09 5.07
CA THR A 166 4.25 -19.21 3.91
C THR A 166 2.76 -18.88 3.68
N LEU A 167 1.84 -19.59 4.33
CA LEU A 167 0.40 -19.40 4.11
C LEU A 167 -0.11 -17.99 4.44
N PRO A 168 0.31 -17.32 5.53
CA PRO A 168 -0.11 -15.94 5.80
C PRO A 168 0.24 -14.97 4.66
N ALA A 169 1.40 -15.14 4.03
CA ALA A 169 1.80 -14.33 2.87
C ALA A 169 0.90 -14.56 1.65
N ALA A 170 0.53 -15.83 1.39
CA ALA A 170 -0.43 -16.18 0.35
C ALA A 170 -1.82 -15.54 0.59
N VAL A 171 -2.30 -15.56 1.84
CA VAL A 171 -3.57 -14.94 2.23
C VAL A 171 -3.55 -13.43 2.01
N VAL A 172 -2.47 -12.74 2.40
CA VAL A 172 -2.32 -11.28 2.15
C VAL A 172 -2.38 -10.97 0.66
N THR A 173 -1.63 -11.72 -0.16
CA THR A 173 -1.60 -11.54 -1.61
C THR A 173 -2.96 -11.78 -2.25
N TRP A 174 -3.66 -12.83 -1.84
CA TRP A 174 -5.03 -13.11 -2.27
C TRP A 174 -6.01 -12.01 -1.86
N ALA A 175 -5.89 -11.48 -0.63
CA ALA A 175 -6.73 -10.40 -0.14
C ALA A 175 -6.53 -9.11 -0.96
N LEU A 176 -5.29 -8.73 -1.26
CA LEU A 176 -4.98 -7.58 -2.13
C LEU A 176 -5.59 -7.73 -3.53
N TRP A 177 -5.46 -8.92 -4.12
CA TRP A 177 -6.06 -9.23 -5.42
C TRP A 177 -7.59 -9.13 -5.39
N SER A 178 -8.20 -9.62 -4.32
CA SER A 178 -9.66 -9.56 -4.10
C SER A 178 -10.12 -8.11 -3.92
N CYS A 179 -9.42 -7.31 -3.11
CA CYS A 179 -9.67 -5.88 -2.97
C CYS A 179 -9.55 -5.14 -4.31
N ARG A 180 -8.58 -5.50 -5.15
CA ARG A 180 -8.42 -4.89 -6.49
C ARG A 180 -9.65 -5.07 -7.37
N ARG A 181 -10.33 -6.22 -7.27
CA ARG A 181 -11.51 -6.54 -8.08
C ARG A 181 -12.77 -5.83 -7.60
N VAL A 182 -12.84 -5.48 -6.32
CA VAL A 182 -14.05 -4.97 -5.68
C VAL A 182 -14.03 -3.46 -5.48
N LEU A 183 -12.86 -2.85 -5.22
CA LEU A 183 -12.75 -1.45 -4.85
C LEU A 183 -12.58 -0.52 -6.06
N TYR A 184 -13.13 0.69 -5.93
CA TYR A 184 -12.96 1.74 -6.93
C TYR A 184 -11.55 2.34 -6.94
N ASP A 185 -11.18 2.89 -8.10
CA ASP A 185 -9.94 3.64 -8.25
C ASP A 185 -9.97 4.90 -7.36
N ARG A 186 -8.82 5.26 -6.79
CA ARG A 186 -8.66 6.49 -6.02
C ARG A 186 -8.98 7.72 -6.87
N ARG A 187 -8.74 7.69 -8.18
CA ARG A 187 -9.01 8.82 -9.07
C ARG A 187 -10.49 9.12 -9.22
N SER A 188 -11.38 8.15 -9.02
CA SER A 188 -12.82 8.32 -9.15
C SER A 188 -13.52 8.57 -7.81
N CYS A 189 -12.77 8.77 -6.71
CA CYS A 189 -13.36 8.77 -5.37
C CYS A 189 -14.26 9.97 -5.08
N GLN A 190 -13.98 11.12 -5.68
CA GLN A 190 -14.79 12.33 -5.52
C GLN A 190 -16.02 12.31 -6.42
N ALA A 191 -15.91 11.72 -7.61
CA ALA A 191 -17.02 11.61 -8.56
C ALA A 191 -18.05 10.54 -8.13
N HIS A 192 -17.61 9.50 -7.42
CA HIS A 192 -18.46 8.40 -6.96
C HIS A 192 -18.24 8.18 -5.45
N PRO A 193 -18.92 8.98 -4.60
CA PRO A 193 -18.78 8.86 -3.15
C PRO A 193 -19.39 7.57 -2.59
N GLU A 194 -20.29 6.94 -3.34
CA GLU A 194 -20.94 5.69 -2.95
C GLU A 194 -19.97 4.51 -2.97
N PHE A 195 -20.16 3.56 -2.04
CA PHE A 195 -19.37 2.33 -2.01
C PHE A 195 -19.87 1.32 -3.04
N PRO A 196 -19.00 0.43 -3.57
CA PRO A 196 -19.43 -0.70 -4.39
C PRO A 196 -20.47 -1.56 -3.65
N PRO A 197 -21.42 -2.22 -4.34
CA PRO A 197 -22.47 -3.04 -3.69
C PRO A 197 -21.93 -4.11 -2.74
N ALA A 198 -20.81 -4.74 -3.10
CA ALA A 198 -20.14 -5.72 -2.25
C ALA A 198 -19.61 -5.12 -0.93
N VAL A 199 -19.21 -3.86 -0.94
CA VAL A 199 -18.75 -3.12 0.25
C VAL A 199 -19.93 -2.61 1.06
N LEU A 200 -20.99 -2.13 0.41
CA LEU A 200 -22.24 -1.73 1.08
C LEU A 200 -22.84 -2.89 1.90
N ALA A 201 -22.74 -4.13 1.44
CA ALA A 201 -23.16 -5.30 2.19
C ALA A 201 -22.40 -5.50 3.52
N MET A 202 -21.22 -4.88 3.68
CA MET A 202 -20.36 -4.96 4.85
C MET A 202 -20.48 -3.75 5.79
N VAL A 203 -21.04 -2.63 5.34
CA VAL A 203 -21.13 -1.37 6.09
C VAL A 203 -22.59 -1.12 6.52
N ARG A 204 -22.78 -0.52 7.70
CA ARG A 204 -24.05 0.04 8.13
C ARG A 204 -24.10 1.46 7.57
N THR A 205 -24.88 1.63 6.51
CA THR A 205 -25.27 2.94 5.96
C THR A 205 -26.18 3.66 6.93
#